data_AF-A0A3B9SIS0-F1
#
_entry.id   AF-A0A3B9SIS0-F1
#
_cell.length_a   1.000
_cell.length_b   1.000
_cell.length_c   1.000
_cell.angle_alpha   90.00
_cell.angle_beta   90.00
_cell.angle_gamma   90.00
#
_symmetry.space_group_name_H-M   'P 1'
#
loop_
_entity.id
_entity.type
_entity.pdbx_description
1 polymer ?
#
loop_
_entity_poly.entity_id
_entity_poly.type
_entity_poly.pdbx_seq_one_letter_code
_entity_poly.pdbx_strand_id
1 'polypeptide(L)'
;MEKRHHKKNRPAYLHVRNFKMYIGRTLNYLKHNGVRSTVKKISERLYYKKASLKYIKEHKLSDHSYELQSDQVKGKDTLISICVPLYNPKPNHLRQMLDSVMFQSYGNWELCIADGSDKDTGYSKKIITDCDDERIKYHKLDKNHGISGNSNLAVKYASGNYIVMLDQDDCLSLDALYEIKAAMSTNADIIYSDEASFIKNKNKPEIINFKGNFSIYNLRGSNFICHLCCFKKALFLAVGGFRSEFDGSQDHDLLLRMSEKTKRFTHIPKVLYYWRMHKGSVASGINAKPYVVEAGLNAVKENIALSGYNALVTPISSDVPVYRVKYIHNFKPVIIKDFSKIEEIEDEYIIVLKKGVKLSKKAVDELCGYLTQQDVGVVGALLVSDKKIQSAGLTINTGTIRNVCHGYDRKSDGYMHTLKYAHNVTAVGESCFAVRRSVVKRLGGFDLTLNGDERIIDFCLRLREFGYSVIINPYARAKTTVPKELELSKHFKSKWVRKLAKKDKWLRDEIY
;
A
#
# COMPACT_ATOMS: atom_id res chain seq x y z
N MET A 1 44.95 23.35 -27.95
CA MET A 1 45.52 24.29 -26.95
C MET A 1 44.75 25.60 -27.12
N GLU A 2 44.14 26.26 -26.15
CA GLU A 2 44.24 26.28 -24.70
C GLU A 2 42.92 26.75 -24.09
N LYS A 3 42.66 26.32 -22.85
CA LYS A 3 41.51 26.67 -22.01
C LYS A 3 41.53 28.15 -21.63
N ARG A 4 40.37 28.82 -21.55
CA ARG A 4 40.12 29.81 -20.49
C ARG A 4 38.69 29.71 -19.94
N HIS A 5 38.64 29.37 -18.66
CA HIS A 5 37.47 29.40 -17.80
C HIS A 5 37.00 30.84 -17.56
N HIS A 6 35.68 31.07 -17.68
CA HIS A 6 35.01 32.10 -16.90
C HIS A 6 33.80 31.49 -16.17
N LYS A 7 34.04 31.11 -14.90
CA LYS A 7 33.00 31.05 -13.88
C LYS A 7 32.62 32.50 -13.55
N LYS A 8 31.37 32.90 -13.78
CA LYS A 8 30.77 34.08 -13.13
C LYS A 8 29.67 33.62 -12.17
N ASN A 9 29.83 34.07 -10.94
CA ASN A 9 29.02 33.81 -9.75
C ASN A 9 27.52 33.99 -9.98
N ARG A 10 26.72 32.97 -9.65
CA ARG A 10 25.31 33.15 -9.26
C ARG A 10 25.23 33.02 -7.75
N PRO A 11 24.65 33.98 -7.02
CA PRO A 11 24.54 33.91 -5.58
C PRO A 11 23.71 32.69 -5.18
N ALA A 12 24.28 31.91 -4.26
CA ALA A 12 23.66 30.77 -3.62
C ALA A 12 22.51 31.25 -2.71
N TYR A 13 21.29 31.35 -3.25
CA TYR A 13 20.09 31.32 -2.42
C TYR A 13 19.84 29.88 -1.96
N LEU A 14 20.70 29.45 -1.03
CA LEU A 14 20.66 28.16 -0.36
C LEU A 14 19.63 28.17 0.78
N HIS A 15 18.77 27.16 0.76
CA HIS A 15 18.37 26.35 1.92
C HIS A 15 17.95 27.03 3.23
N VAL A 16 16.64 27.30 3.39
CA VAL A 16 16.04 27.39 4.75
C VAL A 16 14.63 26.76 4.84
N ARG A 17 13.81 26.75 3.78
CA ARG A 17 12.37 26.47 3.92
C ARG A 17 11.96 25.00 4.14
N ASN A 18 12.63 24.04 3.50
CA ASN A 18 12.26 22.61 3.68
C ASN A 18 12.85 21.98 4.94
N PHE A 19 13.95 22.54 5.47
CA PHE A 19 14.58 22.08 6.71
C PHE A 19 13.71 22.42 7.93
N LYS A 20 13.10 23.62 7.96
CA LYS A 20 12.17 24.05 9.02
C LYS A 20 10.97 23.11 9.19
N MET A 21 10.39 22.58 8.10
CA MET A 21 9.26 21.64 8.17
C MET A 21 9.65 20.32 8.84
N TYR A 22 10.82 19.77 8.48
CA TYR A 22 11.31 18.54 9.10
C TYR A 22 11.76 18.73 10.55
N ILE A 23 12.35 19.88 10.87
CA ILE A 23 12.68 20.25 12.25
C ILE A 23 11.41 20.32 13.08
N GLY A 24 10.37 21.04 12.63
CA GLY A 24 9.10 21.18 13.36
C GLY A 24 8.44 19.83 13.67
N ARG A 25 8.40 18.92 12.68
CA ARG A 25 7.89 17.55 12.90
C ARG A 25 8.73 16.74 13.87
N THR A 26 10.06 16.85 13.76
CA THR A 26 10.99 16.13 14.63
C THR A 26 10.90 16.66 16.06
N LEU A 27 10.77 17.97 16.25
CA LEU A 27 10.56 18.60 17.56
C LEU A 27 9.20 18.22 18.18
N ASN A 28 8.13 18.19 17.40
CA ASN A 28 6.83 17.69 17.88
C ASN A 28 6.92 16.20 18.26
N TYR A 29 7.54 15.37 17.43
CA TYR A 29 7.72 13.96 17.75
C TYR A 29 8.57 13.77 19.00
N LEU A 30 9.64 14.56 19.16
CA LEU A 30 10.49 14.61 20.35
C LEU A 30 9.69 14.97 21.60
N LYS A 31 8.85 16.01 21.52
CA LYS A 31 7.99 16.46 22.62
C LYS A 31 7.03 15.35 23.08
N HIS A 32 6.45 14.59 22.16
CA HIS A 32 5.46 13.56 22.49
C HIS A 32 6.03 12.17 22.79
N ASN A 33 7.22 11.84 22.25
CA ASN A 33 7.76 10.47 22.29
C ASN A 33 9.13 10.37 22.98
N GLY A 34 9.80 11.49 23.25
CA GLY A 34 11.10 11.55 23.90
C GLY A 34 12.30 11.32 22.98
N VAL A 35 13.50 11.58 23.50
CA VAL A 35 14.77 11.60 22.74
C VAL A 35 15.07 10.25 22.10
N ARG A 36 15.01 9.16 22.88
CA ARG A 36 15.36 7.81 22.39
C ARG A 36 14.50 7.38 21.20
N SER A 37 13.18 7.58 21.27
CA SER A 37 12.26 7.26 20.17
C SER A 37 12.50 8.14 18.95
N THR A 38 12.90 9.39 19.15
CA THR A 38 13.22 10.33 18.07
C THR A 38 14.49 9.93 17.32
N VAL A 39 15.56 9.60 18.04
CA VAL A 39 16.82 9.09 17.46
C VAL A 39 16.55 7.84 16.63
N LYS A 40 15.75 6.90 17.16
CA LYS A 40 15.37 5.69 16.42
C LYS A 40 14.60 6.00 15.13
N LYS A 41 13.60 6.89 15.20
CA LYS A 41 12.82 7.30 14.01
C LYS A 41 13.70 7.96 12.94
N ILE A 42 14.70 8.75 13.35
CA ILE A 42 15.69 9.33 12.43
C ILE A 42 16.54 8.21 11.79
N SER A 43 17.02 7.26 12.58
CA SER A 43 17.79 6.11 12.09
C SER A 43 17.01 5.27 11.07
N GLU A 44 15.75 4.93 11.36
CA GLU A 44 14.83 4.23 10.44
C GLU A 44 14.65 5.02 9.14
N ARG A 45 14.45 6.34 9.24
CA ARG A 45 14.31 7.20 8.06
C ARG A 45 15.56 7.23 7.18
N LEU A 46 16.75 7.27 7.78
CA LEU A 46 18.01 7.20 7.05
C LEU A 46 18.20 5.83 6.37
N TYR A 47 17.83 4.75 7.05
CA TYR A 47 17.83 3.40 6.49
C TYR A 47 16.93 3.33 5.24
N TYR A 48 15.67 3.75 5.34
CA TYR A 48 14.74 3.75 4.21
C TYR A 48 15.18 4.66 3.06
N LYS A 49 15.78 5.82 3.35
CA LYS A 49 16.37 6.69 2.31
C LYS A 49 17.49 5.98 1.56
N LYS A 50 18.41 5.31 2.27
CA LYS A 50 19.51 4.55 1.66
C LYS A 50 18.99 3.39 0.81
N ALA A 51 18.00 2.63 1.31
CA ALA A 51 17.35 1.56 0.56
C ALA A 51 16.67 2.10 -0.71
N SER A 52 15.98 3.24 -0.61
CA SER A 52 15.33 3.90 -1.74
C SER A 52 16.32 4.31 -2.84
N LEU A 53 17.46 4.89 -2.46
CA LEU A 53 18.51 5.27 -3.40
C LEU A 53 19.16 4.05 -4.08
N LYS A 54 19.37 2.96 -3.32
CA LYS A 54 19.88 1.70 -3.85
C LYS A 54 18.91 1.13 -4.88
N TYR A 55 17.62 1.03 -4.53
CA TYR A 55 16.59 0.48 -5.40
C TYR A 55 16.51 1.23 -6.74
N ILE A 56 16.39 2.57 -6.72
CA ILE A 56 16.30 3.37 -7.96
C ILE A 56 17.56 3.23 -8.83
N LYS A 57 18.74 3.08 -8.23
CA LYS A 57 19.98 2.87 -8.99
C LYS A 57 19.96 1.51 -9.70
N GLU A 58 19.50 0.47 -9.02
CA GLU A 58 19.50 -0.92 -9.52
C GLU A 58 18.37 -1.19 -10.51
N HIS A 59 17.25 -0.45 -10.41
CA HIS A 59 16.04 -0.67 -11.21
C HIS A 59 15.79 0.46 -12.22
N LYS A 60 16.83 1.20 -12.60
CA LYS A 60 16.71 2.20 -13.64
C LYS A 60 16.50 1.50 -14.99
N LEU A 61 15.44 1.89 -15.71
CA LEU A 61 15.23 1.43 -17.08
C LEU A 61 16.45 1.80 -17.95
N SER A 62 17.02 0.80 -18.62
CA SER A 62 18.11 1.00 -19.58
C SER A 62 17.55 1.34 -20.95
N ASP A 63 18.32 2.04 -21.77
CA ASP A 63 17.93 2.40 -23.14
C ASP A 63 17.63 1.14 -23.97
N HIS A 64 18.44 0.09 -23.83
CA HIS A 64 18.20 -1.21 -24.45
C HIS A 64 16.87 -1.85 -24.01
N SER A 65 16.55 -1.82 -22.71
CA SER A 65 15.27 -2.34 -22.22
C SER A 65 14.08 -1.51 -22.72
N TYR A 66 14.24 -0.19 -22.84
CA TYR A 66 13.22 0.69 -23.40
C TYR A 66 12.91 0.36 -24.88
N GLU A 67 13.96 0.16 -25.69
CA GLU A 67 13.83 -0.24 -27.09
C GLU A 67 13.14 -1.60 -27.22
N LEU A 68 13.59 -2.60 -26.46
CA LEU A 68 12.96 -3.94 -26.44
C LEU A 68 11.47 -3.89 -26.08
N GLN A 69 11.11 -3.10 -25.06
CA GLN A 69 9.71 -2.92 -24.69
C GLN A 69 8.88 -2.32 -25.83
N SER A 70 9.42 -1.28 -26.48
CA SER A 70 8.78 -0.57 -27.59
C SER A 70 8.54 -1.48 -28.79
N ASP A 71 9.52 -2.32 -29.12
CA ASP A 71 9.40 -3.30 -30.21
C ASP A 71 8.38 -4.41 -29.88
N GLN A 72 8.38 -4.93 -28.66
CA GLN A 72 7.47 -6.00 -28.23
C GLN A 72 5.99 -5.60 -28.26
N VAL A 73 5.70 -4.31 -28.11
CA VAL A 73 4.33 -3.77 -28.07
C VAL A 73 3.90 -3.07 -29.35
N LYS A 74 4.75 -3.07 -30.37
CA LYS A 74 4.41 -2.57 -31.70
C LYS A 74 3.22 -3.35 -32.26
N GLY A 75 2.19 -2.63 -32.71
CA GLY A 75 0.94 -3.22 -33.20
C GLY A 75 0.03 -3.83 -32.12
N LYS A 76 0.20 -3.48 -30.83
CA LYS A 76 -0.77 -3.85 -29.78
C LYS A 76 -1.93 -2.85 -29.72
N ASP A 77 -3.15 -3.36 -29.78
CA ASP A 77 -4.35 -2.52 -29.94
C ASP A 77 -5.00 -1.99 -28.65
N THR A 78 -4.46 -2.33 -27.48
CA THR A 78 -5.09 -1.91 -26.21
C THR A 78 -4.82 -0.44 -25.89
N LEU A 79 -5.75 0.44 -26.23
CA LEU A 79 -5.68 1.84 -25.82
C LEU A 79 -5.73 2.00 -24.29
N ILE A 80 -4.74 2.67 -23.72
CA ILE A 80 -4.71 3.08 -22.31
C ILE A 80 -4.97 4.59 -22.21
N SER A 81 -5.99 4.99 -21.47
CA SER A 81 -6.33 6.41 -21.28
C SER A 81 -5.77 6.95 -19.96
N ILE A 82 -4.84 7.89 -20.03
CA ILE A 82 -4.33 8.59 -18.87
C ILE A 82 -5.26 9.77 -18.60
N CYS A 83 -5.85 9.85 -17.41
CA CYS A 83 -6.80 10.90 -17.06
C CYS A 83 -6.16 11.84 -16.02
N VAL A 84 -6.13 13.13 -16.35
CA VAL A 84 -5.48 14.17 -15.53
C VAL A 84 -6.46 15.30 -15.22
N PRO A 85 -6.82 15.50 -13.94
CA PRO A 85 -7.46 16.74 -13.51
C PRO A 85 -6.42 17.87 -13.45
N LEU A 86 -6.68 18.97 -14.16
CA LEU A 86 -5.78 20.14 -14.19
C LEU A 86 -6.40 21.31 -13.43
N TYR A 87 -5.60 21.94 -12.56
CA TYR A 87 -5.98 23.13 -11.79
C TYR A 87 -4.75 23.99 -11.43
N ASN A 88 -4.61 25.13 -12.11
CA ASN A 88 -3.57 26.14 -11.95
C ASN A 88 -2.16 25.54 -11.75
N PRO A 89 -1.69 24.66 -12.67
CA PRO A 89 -0.45 23.92 -12.49
C PRO A 89 0.76 24.84 -12.54
N LYS A 90 1.86 24.43 -11.91
CA LYS A 90 3.14 25.11 -12.16
C LYS A 90 3.66 24.72 -13.56
N PRO A 91 4.09 25.67 -14.41
CA PRO A 91 4.56 25.38 -15.76
C PRO A 91 5.58 24.23 -15.84
N ASN A 92 6.61 24.28 -15.00
CA ASN A 92 7.66 23.24 -14.99
C ASN A 92 7.16 21.87 -14.51
N HIS A 93 6.14 21.82 -13.65
CA HIS A 93 5.57 20.56 -13.20
C HIS A 93 4.70 19.96 -14.30
N LEU A 94 3.84 20.77 -14.92
CA LEU A 94 3.02 20.37 -16.07
C LEU A 94 3.89 19.81 -17.19
N ARG A 95 4.98 20.50 -17.54
CA ARG A 95 5.90 20.01 -18.58
C ARG A 95 6.52 18.66 -18.23
N GLN A 96 6.94 18.48 -16.99
CA GLN A 96 7.52 17.20 -16.53
C GLN A 96 6.50 16.06 -16.53
N MET A 97 5.23 16.35 -16.21
CA MET A 97 4.14 15.39 -16.29
C MET A 97 3.90 14.97 -17.75
N LEU A 98 3.76 15.95 -18.66
CA LEU A 98 3.58 15.73 -20.09
C LEU A 98 4.73 14.91 -20.69
N ASP A 99 5.98 15.30 -20.45
CA ASP A 99 7.16 14.56 -20.92
C ASP A 99 7.15 13.11 -20.39
N SER A 100 6.70 12.89 -19.15
CA SER A 100 6.63 11.54 -18.59
C SER A 100 5.60 10.64 -19.27
N VAL A 101 4.57 11.20 -19.90
CA VAL A 101 3.56 10.46 -20.67
C VAL A 101 4.00 10.30 -22.13
N MET A 102 4.51 11.38 -22.75
CA MET A 102 4.91 11.37 -24.16
C MET A 102 5.98 10.32 -24.48
N PHE A 103 6.92 10.10 -23.55
CA PHE A 103 8.06 9.20 -23.73
C PHE A 103 7.84 7.80 -23.14
N GLN A 104 6.59 7.35 -23.00
CA GLN A 104 6.31 5.97 -22.58
C GLN A 104 6.76 4.97 -23.65
N SER A 105 7.35 3.84 -23.22
CA SER A 105 7.75 2.74 -24.12
C SER A 105 6.55 2.01 -24.73
N TYR A 106 5.37 2.11 -24.12
CA TYR A 106 4.11 1.70 -24.74
C TYR A 106 3.48 2.90 -25.44
N GLY A 107 3.28 2.82 -26.76
CA GLY A 107 2.85 3.97 -27.58
C GLY A 107 1.34 4.16 -27.77
N ASN A 108 0.52 3.14 -27.50
CA ASN A 108 -0.92 3.17 -27.74
C ASN A 108 -1.69 3.72 -26.52
N TRP A 109 -1.61 5.03 -26.33
CA TRP A 109 -2.26 5.74 -25.25
C TRP A 109 -2.91 7.03 -25.73
N GLU A 110 -3.78 7.57 -24.89
CA GLU A 110 -4.29 8.93 -25.00
C GLU A 110 -4.20 9.62 -23.64
N LEU A 111 -4.02 10.94 -23.64
CA LEU A 111 -3.93 11.76 -22.43
C LEU A 111 -5.14 12.69 -22.37
N CYS A 112 -6.09 12.39 -21.48
CA CYS A 112 -7.32 13.14 -21.29
C CYS A 112 -7.17 14.15 -20.15
N ILE A 113 -7.09 15.44 -20.48
CA ILE A 113 -6.88 16.52 -19.52
C ILE A 113 -8.19 17.32 -19.36
N ALA A 114 -8.68 17.38 -18.13
CA ALA A 114 -9.83 18.21 -17.77
C ALA A 114 -9.37 19.43 -16.95
N ASP A 115 -9.34 20.60 -17.58
CA ASP A 115 -8.77 21.83 -17.02
C ASP A 115 -9.82 22.74 -16.38
N GLY A 116 -9.92 22.63 -15.05
CA GLY A 116 -10.74 23.49 -14.19
C GLY A 116 -10.02 24.74 -13.68
N SER A 117 -8.87 25.13 -14.23
CA SER A 117 -8.08 26.28 -13.77
C SER A 117 -8.84 27.60 -13.93
N ASP A 118 -8.87 28.41 -12.88
CA ASP A 118 -9.58 29.69 -12.83
C ASP A 118 -8.65 30.91 -12.83
N LYS A 119 -7.34 30.71 -12.63
CA LYS A 119 -6.30 31.76 -12.60
C LYS A 119 -5.27 31.60 -13.72
N ASP A 120 -5.45 30.58 -14.54
CA ASP A 120 -4.58 30.31 -15.68
C ASP A 120 -4.88 31.29 -16.82
N THR A 121 -3.90 32.12 -17.18
CA THR A 121 -4.01 33.12 -18.25
C THR A 121 -3.80 32.54 -19.66
N GLY A 122 -4.01 31.22 -19.83
CA GLY A 122 -3.82 30.47 -21.07
C GLY A 122 -2.46 29.78 -21.21
N TYR A 123 -1.59 29.85 -20.19
CA TYR A 123 -0.26 29.24 -20.28
C TYR A 123 -0.32 27.71 -20.25
N SER A 124 -1.27 27.09 -19.51
CA SER A 124 -1.38 25.62 -19.53
C SER A 124 -1.80 25.12 -20.90
N LYS A 125 -2.81 25.77 -21.51
CA LYS A 125 -3.23 25.47 -22.88
C LYS A 125 -2.04 25.58 -23.83
N LYS A 126 -1.27 26.67 -23.75
CA LYS A 126 -0.08 26.87 -24.57
C LYS A 126 0.96 25.76 -24.39
N ILE A 127 1.34 25.44 -23.15
CA ILE A 127 2.32 24.37 -22.85
C ILE A 127 1.87 23.03 -23.42
N ILE A 128 0.57 22.74 -23.35
CA ILE A 128 -0.01 21.49 -23.85
C ILE A 128 -0.05 21.48 -25.38
N THR A 129 -0.45 22.58 -26.02
CA THR A 129 -0.46 22.67 -27.49
C THR A 129 0.94 22.66 -28.09
N ASP A 130 1.93 23.22 -27.39
CA ASP A 130 3.34 23.22 -27.78
C ASP A 130 3.97 21.80 -27.75
N CYS A 131 3.28 20.80 -27.22
CA CYS A 131 3.70 19.40 -27.30
C CYS A 131 3.48 18.79 -28.70
N ASP A 132 2.52 19.31 -29.48
CA ASP A 132 2.20 18.85 -30.83
C ASP A 132 2.00 17.33 -30.95
N ASP A 133 1.23 16.75 -30.01
CA ASP A 133 0.92 15.32 -29.97
C ASP A 133 -0.60 15.12 -29.97
N GLU A 134 -1.12 14.55 -31.06
CA GLU A 134 -2.56 14.35 -31.28
C GLU A 134 -3.22 13.42 -30.26
N ARG A 135 -2.43 12.61 -29.53
CA ARG A 135 -2.93 11.74 -28.45
C ARG A 135 -3.34 12.54 -27.22
N ILE A 136 -2.98 13.81 -27.12
CA ILE A 136 -3.30 14.69 -25.99
C ILE A 136 -4.64 15.39 -26.23
N LYS A 137 -5.65 14.99 -25.47
CA LYS A 137 -7.01 15.55 -25.48
C LYS A 137 -7.16 16.57 -24.35
N TYR A 138 -7.03 17.85 -24.70
CA TYR A 138 -7.21 18.95 -23.75
C TYR A 138 -8.63 19.52 -23.77
N HIS A 139 -9.29 19.53 -22.61
CA HIS A 139 -10.62 20.08 -22.43
C HIS A 139 -10.62 21.15 -21.33
N LYS A 140 -10.85 22.41 -21.72
CA LYS A 140 -11.13 23.48 -20.76
C LYS A 140 -12.53 23.31 -20.20
N LEU A 141 -12.66 23.35 -18.88
CA LEU A 141 -13.95 23.27 -18.19
C LEU A 141 -14.56 24.66 -18.02
N ASP A 142 -15.89 24.68 -17.92
CA ASP A 142 -16.69 25.88 -17.65
C ASP A 142 -16.40 26.47 -16.26
N LYS A 143 -16.12 25.60 -15.29
CA LYS A 143 -15.75 25.95 -13.92
C LYS A 143 -14.89 24.85 -13.29
N ASN A 144 -14.34 25.14 -12.11
CA ASN A 144 -13.69 24.12 -11.28
C ASN A 144 -14.75 23.25 -10.57
N HIS A 145 -14.72 21.93 -10.79
CA HIS A 145 -15.62 20.97 -10.14
C HIS A 145 -14.95 20.21 -8.99
N GLY A 146 -13.80 20.67 -8.51
CA GLY A 146 -13.02 20.00 -7.46
C GLY A 146 -12.23 18.81 -8.00
N ILE A 147 -11.50 18.11 -7.13
CA ILE A 147 -10.62 17.02 -7.57
C ILE A 147 -11.44 15.85 -8.12
N SER A 148 -12.48 15.41 -7.42
CA SER A 148 -13.33 14.32 -7.89
C SER A 148 -14.07 14.67 -9.18
N GLY A 149 -14.67 15.87 -9.26
CA GLY A 149 -15.40 16.32 -10.44
C GLY A 149 -14.52 16.45 -11.68
N ASN A 150 -13.36 17.12 -11.56
CA ASN A 150 -12.44 17.27 -12.68
C ASN A 150 -11.88 15.90 -13.13
N SER A 151 -11.57 14.98 -12.20
CA SER A 151 -11.13 13.61 -12.52
C SER A 151 -12.20 12.81 -13.25
N ASN A 152 -13.45 12.87 -12.80
CA ASN A 152 -14.58 12.20 -13.47
C ASN A 152 -14.76 12.73 -14.91
N LEU A 153 -14.60 14.03 -15.12
CA LEU A 153 -14.66 14.64 -16.46
C LEU A 153 -13.49 14.18 -17.34
N ALA A 154 -12.27 14.09 -16.80
CA ALA A 154 -11.14 13.51 -17.53
C ALA A 154 -11.42 12.05 -17.97
N VAL A 155 -12.00 11.24 -17.09
CA VAL A 155 -12.44 9.86 -17.42
C VAL A 155 -13.57 9.84 -18.44
N LYS A 156 -14.46 10.85 -18.46
CA LYS A 156 -15.51 10.97 -19.48
C LYS A 156 -14.93 11.12 -20.88
N TYR A 157 -13.83 11.87 -21.02
CA TYR A 157 -13.14 12.08 -22.31
C TYR A 157 -12.28 10.88 -22.75
N ALA A 158 -11.98 9.95 -21.84
CA ALA A 158 -11.28 8.71 -22.17
C ALA A 158 -12.10 7.83 -23.13
N SER A 159 -11.45 7.26 -24.13
CA SER A 159 -11.97 6.30 -25.11
C SER A 159 -11.51 4.86 -24.82
N GLY A 160 -10.38 4.69 -24.12
CA GLY A 160 -9.84 3.40 -23.74
C GLY A 160 -10.66 2.66 -22.68
N ASN A 161 -10.59 1.33 -22.73
CA ASN A 161 -11.24 0.44 -21.75
C ASN A 161 -10.52 0.41 -20.40
N TYR A 162 -9.27 0.88 -20.36
CA TYR A 162 -8.44 0.99 -19.16
C TYR A 162 -8.06 2.44 -18.95
N ILE A 163 -8.32 2.93 -17.73
CA ILE A 163 -8.01 4.31 -17.32
C ILE A 163 -6.88 4.30 -16.30
N VAL A 164 -5.96 5.25 -16.40
CA VAL A 164 -4.82 5.45 -15.49
C VAL A 164 -4.91 6.84 -14.90
N MET A 165 -4.93 6.95 -13.57
CA MET A 165 -5.01 8.25 -12.90
C MET A 165 -3.60 8.84 -12.74
N LEU A 166 -3.45 10.12 -13.10
CA LEU A 166 -2.19 10.84 -12.96
C LEU A 166 -2.45 12.28 -12.50
N ASP A 167 -1.72 12.71 -11.47
CA ASP A 167 -1.79 14.09 -10.99
C ASP A 167 -0.92 15.01 -11.87
N GLN A 168 -1.40 16.24 -12.07
CA GLN A 168 -0.79 17.25 -12.95
C GLN A 168 0.67 17.62 -12.63
N ASP A 169 1.14 17.32 -11.43
CA ASP A 169 2.48 17.62 -10.95
C ASP A 169 3.35 16.39 -10.69
N ASP A 170 2.83 15.19 -10.96
CA ASP A 170 3.56 13.95 -10.78
C ASP A 170 4.18 13.45 -12.08
N CYS A 171 4.94 12.36 -12.00
CA CYS A 171 5.57 11.77 -13.17
C CYS A 171 5.45 10.25 -13.16
N LEU A 172 5.32 9.66 -14.34
CA LEU A 172 5.45 8.21 -14.53
C LEU A 172 6.91 7.81 -14.77
N SER A 173 7.24 6.54 -14.49
CA SER A 173 8.41 5.89 -15.07
C SER A 173 8.14 5.62 -16.56
N LEU A 174 9.18 5.57 -17.41
CA LEU A 174 9.00 5.43 -18.87
C LEU A 174 8.44 4.06 -19.28
N ASP A 175 8.52 3.07 -18.41
CA ASP A 175 7.98 1.72 -18.58
C ASP A 175 6.60 1.53 -17.94
N ALA A 176 5.99 2.56 -17.33
CA ALA A 176 4.76 2.43 -16.56
C ALA A 176 3.60 1.82 -17.37
N LEU A 177 3.34 2.33 -18.57
CA LEU A 177 2.25 1.84 -19.42
C LEU A 177 2.53 0.45 -20.00
N TYR A 178 3.80 0.14 -20.30
CA TYR A 178 4.22 -1.19 -20.73
C TYR A 178 3.92 -2.24 -19.65
N GLU A 179 4.30 -1.94 -18.40
CA GLU A 179 4.06 -2.84 -17.26
C GLU A 179 2.57 -3.00 -16.94
N ILE A 180 1.79 -1.91 -17.04
CA ILE A 180 0.33 -1.98 -16.93
C ILE A 180 -0.24 -2.90 -18.02
N LYS A 181 0.18 -2.73 -19.28
CA LYS A 181 -0.26 -3.57 -20.39
C LYS A 181 0.07 -5.05 -20.16
N ALA A 182 1.27 -5.35 -19.66
CA ALA A 182 1.67 -6.71 -19.32
C ALA A 182 0.80 -7.28 -18.19
N ALA A 183 0.54 -6.49 -17.15
CA ALA A 183 -0.29 -6.90 -16.02
C ALA A 183 -1.75 -7.20 -16.40
N MET A 184 -2.28 -6.65 -17.50
CA MET A 184 -3.62 -6.99 -18.00
C MET A 184 -3.80 -8.48 -18.35
N SER A 185 -2.70 -9.19 -18.68
CA SER A 185 -2.74 -10.64 -18.95
C SER A 185 -3.22 -11.47 -17.75
N THR A 186 -3.16 -10.91 -16.54
CA THR A 186 -3.69 -11.52 -15.31
C THR A 186 -5.21 -11.41 -15.19
N ASN A 187 -5.89 -10.85 -16.20
CA ASN A 187 -7.33 -10.54 -16.18
C ASN A 187 -7.73 -9.61 -15.01
N ALA A 188 -6.82 -8.70 -14.64
CA ALA A 188 -7.04 -7.73 -13.58
C ALA A 188 -8.14 -6.73 -13.95
N ASP A 189 -8.96 -6.38 -12.96
CA ASP A 189 -9.86 -5.23 -13.03
C ASP A 189 -9.19 -3.96 -12.52
N ILE A 190 -8.25 -4.13 -11.58
CA ILE A 190 -7.52 -3.07 -10.90
C ILE A 190 -6.06 -3.44 -10.89
N ILE A 191 -5.20 -2.56 -11.40
CA ILE A 191 -3.76 -2.73 -11.44
C ILE A 191 -3.13 -1.56 -10.69
N TYR A 192 -2.16 -1.83 -9.82
CA TYR A 192 -1.46 -0.79 -9.07
C TYR A 192 0.02 -1.09 -8.91
N SER A 193 0.81 -0.04 -8.68
CA SER A 193 2.27 -0.14 -8.58
C SER A 193 2.80 0.36 -7.23
N ASP A 194 4.08 0.13 -6.98
CA ASP A 194 4.80 0.91 -5.97
C ASP A 194 4.96 2.37 -6.44
N GLU A 195 5.24 3.26 -5.49
CA GLU A 195 5.44 4.69 -5.73
C GLU A 195 6.64 5.22 -4.97
N ALA A 196 7.22 6.30 -5.47
CA ALA A 196 8.31 7.00 -4.81
C ALA A 196 8.00 8.48 -4.66
N SER A 197 8.13 9.02 -3.45
CA SER A 197 7.98 10.46 -3.23
C SER A 197 9.29 11.20 -3.47
N PHE A 198 9.25 12.35 -4.12
CA PHE A 198 10.45 13.16 -4.40
C PHE A 198 10.18 14.67 -4.31
N ILE A 199 11.22 15.47 -4.06
CA ILE A 199 11.07 16.94 -3.97
C ILE A 199 11.51 17.61 -5.27
N LYS A 200 12.74 17.35 -5.72
CA LYS A 200 13.35 18.02 -6.88
C LYS A 200 13.75 17.06 -7.98
N ASN A 201 14.30 15.90 -7.61
CA ASN A 201 14.85 14.94 -8.54
C ASN A 201 14.24 13.56 -8.26
N LYS A 202 13.46 13.05 -9.22
CA LYS A 202 12.82 11.73 -9.12
C LYS A 202 13.82 10.57 -8.99
N ASN A 203 15.06 10.77 -9.47
CA ASN A 203 16.16 9.80 -9.32
C ASN A 203 16.80 9.83 -7.91
N LYS A 204 16.32 10.69 -7.00
CA LYS A 204 16.75 10.78 -5.60
C LYS A 204 15.53 10.87 -4.67
N PRO A 205 14.66 9.85 -4.66
CA PRO A 205 13.42 9.89 -3.90
C PRO A 205 13.67 10.01 -2.39
N GLU A 206 12.74 10.63 -1.67
CA GLU A 206 12.74 10.72 -0.20
C GLU A 206 12.35 9.40 0.45
N ILE A 207 11.37 8.72 -0.11
CA ILE A 207 10.88 7.42 0.35
C ILE A 207 10.25 6.67 -0.83
N ILE A 208 10.36 5.35 -0.81
CA ILE A 208 9.59 4.45 -1.66
C ILE A 208 8.56 3.74 -0.79
N ASN A 209 7.32 3.71 -1.26
CA ASN A 209 6.23 2.92 -0.70
C ASN A 209 6.14 1.61 -1.51
N PHE A 210 6.85 0.59 -1.04
CA PHE A 210 6.76 -0.78 -1.50
C PHE A 210 5.49 -1.42 -0.96
N LYS A 211 4.60 -1.82 -1.85
CA LYS A 211 3.27 -2.31 -1.50
C LYS A 211 3.25 -3.83 -1.53
N GLY A 212 2.30 -4.40 -0.79
CA GLY A 212 1.93 -5.80 -0.91
C GLY A 212 0.73 -5.97 -1.85
N ASN A 213 0.31 -7.21 -2.04
CA ASN A 213 -0.91 -7.58 -2.73
C ASN A 213 -2.17 -7.02 -2.04
N PHE A 214 -3.27 -7.00 -2.78
CA PHE A 214 -4.54 -6.47 -2.30
C PHE A 214 -5.04 -7.22 -1.08
N SER A 215 -5.26 -6.48 -0.01
CA SER A 215 -5.99 -6.93 1.17
C SER A 215 -7.02 -5.87 1.55
N ILE A 216 -8.27 -6.30 1.72
CA ILE A 216 -9.33 -5.44 2.24
C ILE A 216 -9.03 -4.98 3.67
N TYR A 217 -8.31 -5.78 4.46
CA TYR A 217 -7.93 -5.43 5.84
C TYR A 217 -6.89 -4.31 5.86
N ASN A 218 -5.88 -4.40 5.00
CA ASN A 218 -4.92 -3.33 4.81
C ASN A 218 -5.61 -2.08 4.27
N LEU A 219 -6.49 -2.22 3.27
CA LEU A 219 -7.20 -1.09 2.67
C LEU A 219 -8.13 -0.40 3.67
N ARG A 220 -8.86 -1.14 4.52
CA ARG A 220 -9.66 -0.55 5.61
C ARG A 220 -8.80 0.14 6.68
N GLY A 221 -7.55 -0.28 6.83
CA GLY A 221 -6.58 0.35 7.73
C GLY A 221 -5.95 1.63 7.17
N SER A 222 -5.66 1.66 5.87
CA SER A 222 -4.99 2.78 5.19
C SER A 222 -5.16 2.66 3.68
N ASN A 223 -5.18 3.78 2.96
CA ASN A 223 -5.06 3.76 1.49
C ASN A 223 -3.62 3.42 1.07
N PHE A 224 -3.19 2.17 1.29
CA PHE A 224 -1.85 1.73 0.96
C PHE A 224 -1.64 1.56 -0.57
N ILE A 225 -2.73 1.45 -1.34
CA ILE A 225 -2.70 1.30 -2.80
C ILE A 225 -2.34 2.63 -3.46
N CYS A 226 -2.98 3.73 -3.09
CA CYS A 226 -2.62 5.09 -3.51
C CYS A 226 -2.30 5.21 -5.03
N HIS A 227 -1.07 5.57 -5.43
CA HIS A 227 -0.66 5.73 -6.82
C HIS A 227 0.39 4.68 -7.25
N LEU A 228 0.57 4.32 -8.51
CA LEU A 228 -0.29 4.49 -9.65
C LEU A 228 -1.46 3.53 -9.55
N CYS A 229 -2.64 3.96 -10.01
CA CYS A 229 -3.78 3.08 -10.22
C CYS A 229 -4.22 3.08 -11.68
N CYS A 230 -4.48 1.87 -12.19
CA CYS A 230 -5.15 1.62 -13.44
C CYS A 230 -6.42 0.79 -13.18
N PHE A 231 -7.53 1.20 -13.78
CA PHE A 231 -8.83 0.55 -13.60
C PHE A 231 -9.45 0.19 -14.94
N LYS A 232 -10.24 -0.88 -14.99
CA LYS A 232 -11.23 -1.02 -16.06
C LYS A 232 -12.23 0.13 -15.98
N LYS A 233 -12.41 0.87 -17.07
CA LYS A 233 -13.34 2.00 -17.15
C LYS A 233 -14.76 1.58 -16.78
N ALA A 234 -15.20 0.42 -17.24
CA ALA A 234 -16.52 -0.12 -16.92
C ALA A 234 -16.72 -0.32 -15.41
N LEU A 235 -15.70 -0.80 -14.68
CA LEU A 235 -15.79 -0.94 -13.22
C LEU A 235 -15.87 0.43 -12.54
N PHE A 236 -15.06 1.40 -12.98
CA PHE A 236 -15.10 2.77 -12.48
C PHE A 236 -16.50 3.39 -12.62
N LEU A 237 -17.12 3.24 -13.79
CA LEU A 237 -18.48 3.72 -14.04
C LEU A 237 -19.52 2.95 -13.21
N ALA A 238 -19.37 1.63 -13.07
CA ALA A 238 -20.30 0.78 -12.34
C ALA A 238 -20.37 1.10 -10.84
N VAL A 239 -19.31 1.67 -10.26
CA VAL A 239 -19.31 2.14 -8.86
C VAL A 239 -19.67 3.61 -8.71
N GLY A 240 -19.93 4.33 -9.82
CA GLY A 240 -20.30 5.75 -9.81
C GLY A 240 -19.14 6.74 -9.85
N GLY A 241 -17.92 6.29 -10.16
CA GLY A 241 -16.73 7.14 -10.24
C GLY A 241 -16.29 7.73 -8.89
N PHE A 242 -15.58 8.86 -8.92
CA PHE A 242 -15.17 9.61 -7.73
C PHE A 242 -16.32 10.42 -7.14
N ARG A 243 -16.31 10.57 -5.81
CA ARG A 243 -17.36 11.22 -5.03
C ARG A 243 -16.78 12.43 -4.30
N SER A 244 -17.32 13.63 -4.55
CA SER A 244 -16.75 14.88 -4.05
C SER A 244 -16.84 15.05 -2.53
N GLU A 245 -17.78 14.37 -1.87
CA GLU A 245 -17.85 14.32 -0.40
C GLU A 245 -16.66 13.57 0.23
N PHE A 246 -15.87 12.84 -0.58
CA PHE A 246 -14.63 12.18 -0.18
C PHE A 246 -13.37 12.88 -0.69
N ASP A 247 -13.47 14.10 -1.24
CA ASP A 247 -12.30 14.86 -1.71
C ASP A 247 -11.16 14.84 -0.66
N GLY A 248 -9.93 14.60 -1.13
CA GLY A 248 -8.75 14.36 -0.29
C GLY A 248 -8.51 12.89 0.09
N SER A 249 -9.57 12.06 0.11
CA SER A 249 -9.54 10.61 0.31
C SER A 249 -10.31 9.86 -0.78
N GLN A 250 -10.57 10.50 -1.92
CA GLN A 250 -11.46 10.00 -2.97
C GLN A 250 -10.96 8.69 -3.58
N ASP A 251 -9.65 8.48 -3.63
CA ASP A 251 -9.05 7.23 -4.11
C ASP A 251 -9.31 6.07 -3.12
N HIS A 252 -9.29 6.37 -1.82
CA HIS A 252 -9.55 5.39 -0.77
C HIS A 252 -11.01 4.92 -0.84
N ASP A 253 -11.94 5.87 -0.95
CA ASP A 253 -13.36 5.60 -1.17
C ASP A 253 -13.59 4.75 -2.44
N LEU A 254 -13.04 5.17 -3.58
CA LEU A 254 -13.19 4.46 -4.84
C LEU A 254 -12.71 3.01 -4.74
N LEU A 255 -11.52 2.78 -4.19
CA LEU A 255 -10.94 1.45 -4.06
C LEU A 255 -11.76 0.55 -3.12
N LEU A 256 -12.29 1.11 -2.03
CA LEU A 256 -13.17 0.37 -1.12
C LEU A 256 -14.45 -0.08 -1.84
N ARG A 257 -15.14 0.84 -2.55
CA ARG A 257 -16.34 0.50 -3.32
C ARG A 257 -16.07 -0.51 -4.44
N MET A 258 -14.97 -0.35 -5.18
CA MET A 258 -14.57 -1.31 -6.21
C MET A 258 -14.27 -2.70 -5.63
N SER A 259 -13.69 -2.77 -4.43
CA SER A 259 -13.37 -4.04 -3.77
C SER A 259 -14.59 -4.87 -3.38
N GLU A 260 -15.78 -4.27 -3.33
CA GLU A 260 -17.06 -4.96 -3.14
C GLU A 260 -17.55 -5.61 -4.46
N LYS A 261 -17.07 -5.14 -5.62
CA LYS A 261 -17.45 -5.66 -6.93
C LYS A 261 -16.47 -6.69 -7.48
N THR A 262 -15.21 -6.67 -7.03
CA THR A 262 -14.17 -7.57 -7.55
C THR A 262 -13.06 -7.82 -6.53
N LYS A 263 -12.39 -8.96 -6.69
CA LYS A 263 -11.12 -9.30 -6.01
C LYS A 263 -9.95 -9.42 -6.99
N ARG A 264 -10.14 -9.11 -8.28
CA ARG A 264 -9.13 -9.22 -9.34
C ARG A 264 -8.20 -8.01 -9.37
N PHE A 265 -7.41 -7.90 -8.31
CA PHE A 265 -6.35 -6.90 -8.19
C PHE A 265 -4.99 -7.50 -8.61
N THR A 266 -4.21 -6.73 -9.35
CA THR A 266 -2.82 -7.08 -9.68
C THR A 266 -1.88 -5.97 -9.23
N HIS A 267 -0.93 -6.35 -8.38
CA HIS A 267 0.17 -5.48 -7.97
C HIS A 267 1.36 -5.68 -8.90
N ILE A 268 1.92 -4.58 -9.39
CA ILE A 268 3.19 -4.55 -10.10
C ILE A 268 4.26 -4.10 -9.09
N PRO A 269 5.21 -4.97 -8.68
CA PRO A 269 6.22 -4.68 -7.66
C PRO A 269 7.37 -3.81 -8.20
N LYS A 270 7.03 -2.76 -8.94
CA LYS A 270 7.92 -1.77 -9.54
C LYS A 270 7.47 -0.37 -9.15
N VAL A 271 8.43 0.54 -8.99
CA VAL A 271 8.16 1.97 -8.80
C VAL A 271 7.83 2.59 -10.15
N LEU A 272 6.54 2.70 -10.45
CA LEU A 272 6.05 3.27 -11.72
C LEU A 272 5.48 4.68 -11.57
N TYR A 273 5.28 5.13 -10.33
CA TYR A 273 4.78 6.45 -10.00
C TYR A 273 5.79 7.26 -9.18
N TYR A 274 6.01 8.50 -9.57
CA TYR A 274 6.83 9.45 -8.83
C TYR A 274 5.93 10.59 -8.32
N TRP A 275 5.71 10.59 -7.00
CA TRP A 275 4.85 11.54 -6.32
C TRP A 275 5.62 12.77 -5.82
N ARG A 276 5.30 13.95 -6.33
CA ARG A 276 6.02 15.17 -6.02
C ARG A 276 5.58 15.78 -4.69
N MET A 277 6.55 16.12 -3.86
CA MET A 277 6.36 16.77 -2.57
C MET A 277 6.58 18.29 -2.67
N HIS A 278 5.52 19.07 -2.48
CA HIS A 278 5.55 20.52 -2.31
C HIS A 278 4.42 20.98 -1.38
N LYS A 279 4.40 22.26 -0.98
CA LYS A 279 3.47 22.81 0.03
C LYS A 279 1.97 22.49 -0.19
N GLY A 280 1.54 22.34 -1.44
CA GLY A 280 0.14 22.03 -1.78
C GLY A 280 -0.17 20.53 -1.88
N SER A 281 0.85 19.67 -1.84
CA SER A 281 0.73 18.22 -1.95
C SER A 281 0.56 17.59 -0.56
N VAL A 282 -0.36 16.63 -0.46
CA VAL A 282 -0.58 15.84 0.76
C VAL A 282 0.66 15.00 1.10
N ALA A 283 1.49 14.65 0.12
CA ALA A 283 2.79 14.00 0.37
C ALA A 283 3.70 14.86 1.28
N SER A 284 3.55 16.19 1.22
CA SER A 284 4.30 17.08 2.10
C SER A 284 3.74 17.10 3.53
N GLY A 285 2.48 16.74 3.74
CA GLY A 285 1.78 16.72 5.03
C GLY A 285 0.28 16.92 4.97
N ILE A 286 -0.44 16.36 5.94
CA ILE A 286 -1.89 16.50 6.05
C ILE A 286 -2.36 17.93 6.33
N ASN A 287 -1.51 18.80 6.87
CA ASN A 287 -1.84 20.22 7.11
C ASN A 287 -2.21 20.96 5.82
N ALA A 288 -1.93 20.40 4.64
CA ALA A 288 -2.43 20.90 3.38
C ALA A 288 -3.95 20.70 3.21
N LYS A 289 -4.53 19.66 3.82
CA LYS A 289 -5.94 19.24 3.70
C LYS A 289 -6.40 18.53 5.00
N PRO A 290 -6.83 19.25 6.05
CA PRO A 290 -7.17 18.65 7.35
C PRO A 290 -8.39 17.71 7.31
N TYR A 291 -9.28 17.88 6.34
CA TYR A 291 -10.50 17.06 6.16
C TYR A 291 -10.23 15.62 5.67
N VAL A 292 -9.01 15.31 5.23
CA VAL A 292 -8.64 14.01 4.62
C VAL A 292 -8.90 12.83 5.57
N VAL A 293 -8.59 12.99 6.87
CA VAL A 293 -8.81 11.92 7.87
C VAL A 293 -10.29 11.63 8.05
N GLU A 294 -11.12 12.66 8.10
CA GLU A 294 -12.56 12.50 8.28
C GLU A 294 -13.21 11.87 7.04
N ALA A 295 -12.83 12.34 5.84
CA ALA A 295 -13.29 11.76 4.58
C ALA A 295 -12.95 10.25 4.50
N GLY A 296 -11.70 9.87 4.78
CA GLY A 296 -11.32 8.45 4.74
C GLY A 296 -11.94 7.62 5.87
N LEU A 297 -12.14 8.20 7.05
CA LEU A 297 -12.88 7.55 8.14
C LEU A 297 -14.31 7.20 7.70
N ASN A 298 -15.00 8.14 7.05
CA ASN A 298 -16.34 7.94 6.54
C ASN A 298 -16.35 6.88 5.43
N ALA A 299 -15.35 6.86 4.55
CA ALA A 299 -15.24 5.85 3.49
C ALA A 299 -15.13 4.43 4.06
N VAL A 300 -14.31 4.25 5.11
CA VAL A 300 -14.15 2.95 5.78
C VAL A 300 -15.43 2.55 6.53
N LYS A 301 -16.10 3.49 7.20
CA LYS A 301 -17.39 3.23 7.87
C LYS A 301 -18.47 2.79 6.88
N GLU A 302 -18.61 3.50 5.75
CA GLU A 302 -19.56 3.14 4.70
C GLU A 302 -19.25 1.75 4.13
N ASN A 303 -17.98 1.45 3.84
CA ASN A 303 -17.58 0.15 3.33
C ASN A 303 -17.93 -1.00 4.31
N ILE A 304 -17.68 -0.82 5.60
CA ILE A 304 -18.02 -1.83 6.63
C ILE A 304 -19.53 -2.02 6.75
N ALA A 305 -20.30 -0.93 6.73
CA ALA A 305 -21.75 -0.98 6.78
C ALA A 305 -22.34 -1.72 5.56
N LEU A 306 -21.83 -1.42 4.35
CA LEU A 306 -22.23 -2.11 3.11
C LEU A 306 -21.87 -3.60 3.10
N SER A 307 -20.77 -3.99 3.76
CA SER A 307 -20.40 -5.40 3.94
C SER A 307 -21.26 -6.12 4.99
N GLY A 308 -22.19 -5.44 5.67
CA GLY A 308 -23.06 -6.04 6.69
C GLY A 308 -22.36 -6.38 8.01
N TYR A 309 -21.17 -5.81 8.26
CA TYR A 309 -20.41 -6.09 9.48
C TYR A 309 -20.63 -5.03 10.55
N ASN A 310 -20.74 -5.48 11.80
CA ASN A 310 -20.79 -4.60 12.95
C ASN A 310 -19.36 -4.30 13.46
N ALA A 311 -18.89 -3.07 13.30
CA ALA A 311 -17.57 -2.68 13.78
C ALA A 311 -17.51 -1.20 14.18
N LEU A 312 -16.63 -0.92 15.15
CA LEU A 312 -16.22 0.44 15.49
C LEU A 312 -15.00 0.82 14.63
N VAL A 313 -15.10 1.94 13.93
CA VAL A 313 -13.99 2.53 13.15
C VAL A 313 -13.53 3.82 13.81
N THR A 314 -12.24 3.92 14.11
CA THR A 314 -11.63 5.11 14.72
C THR A 314 -10.34 5.50 14.02
N PRO A 315 -10.07 6.79 13.79
CA PRO A 315 -8.74 7.22 13.33
C PRO A 315 -7.70 6.98 14.42
N ILE A 316 -6.46 6.65 14.03
CA ILE A 316 -5.38 6.44 15.01
C ILE A 316 -4.81 7.77 15.55
N SER A 317 -5.00 8.85 14.80
CA SER A 317 -4.68 10.24 15.17
C SER A 317 -5.46 11.21 14.27
N SER A 318 -5.48 12.49 14.63
CA SER A 318 -6.07 13.56 13.80
C SER A 318 -5.26 13.91 12.56
N ASP A 319 -4.01 13.42 12.48
CA ASP A 319 -3.02 13.96 11.53
C ASP A 319 -2.58 12.92 10.48
N VAL A 320 -3.14 11.71 10.52
CA VAL A 320 -2.76 10.60 9.64
C VAL A 320 -4.02 9.85 9.22
N PRO A 321 -4.26 9.63 7.91
CA PRO A 321 -5.45 8.93 7.41
C PRO A 321 -5.27 7.41 7.56
N VAL A 322 -5.11 6.97 8.80
CA VAL A 322 -4.97 5.56 9.17
C VAL A 322 -6.02 5.24 10.23
N TYR A 323 -6.71 4.12 10.04
CA TYR A 323 -7.91 3.77 10.76
C TYR A 323 -7.76 2.42 11.44
N ARG A 324 -8.34 2.34 12.62
CA ARG A 324 -8.51 1.10 13.36
C ARG A 324 -9.94 0.62 13.15
N VAL A 325 -10.08 -0.65 12.79
CA VAL A 325 -11.36 -1.36 12.77
C VAL A 325 -11.41 -2.37 13.91
N LYS A 326 -12.40 -2.25 14.79
CA LYS A 326 -12.70 -3.20 15.86
C LYS A 326 -14.08 -3.81 15.64
N TYR A 327 -14.11 -5.04 15.11
CA TYR A 327 -15.34 -5.79 14.91
C TYR A 327 -15.96 -6.23 16.24
N ILE A 328 -17.29 -6.19 16.29
CA ILE A 328 -18.09 -6.56 17.45
C ILE A 328 -18.55 -8.01 17.29
N HIS A 329 -18.43 -8.80 18.36
CA HIS A 329 -18.84 -10.21 18.39
C HIS A 329 -19.56 -10.52 19.70
N ASN A 330 -20.43 -11.54 19.67
CA ASN A 330 -21.22 -11.96 20.82
C ASN A 330 -20.90 -13.41 21.28
N PHE A 331 -19.99 -14.10 20.59
CA PHE A 331 -19.55 -15.44 20.97
C PHE A 331 -18.40 -15.39 21.99
N LYS A 332 -18.25 -16.49 22.74
CA LYS A 332 -17.10 -16.72 23.62
C LYS A 332 -16.19 -17.79 22.99
N PRO A 333 -14.88 -17.55 22.88
CA PRO A 333 -13.96 -18.58 22.39
C PRO A 333 -13.61 -19.57 23.49
N VAL A 334 -13.28 -20.81 23.10
CA VAL A 334 -12.52 -21.73 23.96
C VAL A 334 -11.02 -21.43 23.82
N ILE A 335 -10.29 -21.45 24.94
CA ILE A 335 -8.84 -21.21 24.94
C ILE A 335 -8.12 -22.52 25.25
N ILE A 336 -7.29 -22.98 24.32
CA ILE A 336 -6.49 -24.20 24.45
C ILE A 336 -5.00 -23.88 24.48
N LYS A 337 -4.21 -24.72 25.15
CA LYS A 337 -2.75 -24.53 25.29
C LYS A 337 -1.91 -25.35 24.33
N ASP A 338 -2.51 -26.39 23.77
CA ASP A 338 -1.93 -27.28 22.78
C ASP A 338 -2.99 -27.51 21.70
N PHE A 339 -2.61 -27.27 20.45
CA PHE A 339 -3.48 -27.39 19.28
C PHE A 339 -3.26 -28.67 18.50
N SER A 340 -2.44 -29.60 19.00
CA SER A 340 -2.32 -30.96 18.48
C SER A 340 -3.65 -31.72 18.47
N LYS A 341 -4.54 -31.40 19.41
CA LYS A 341 -5.86 -32.01 19.61
C LYS A 341 -7.02 -31.09 19.26
N ILE A 342 -6.77 -30.06 18.45
CA ILE A 342 -7.80 -29.06 18.12
C ILE A 342 -9.02 -29.67 17.40
N GLU A 343 -8.88 -30.85 16.81
CA GLU A 343 -9.97 -31.61 16.19
C GLU A 343 -10.95 -32.21 17.21
N GLU A 344 -10.50 -32.45 18.45
CA GLU A 344 -11.34 -32.92 19.57
C GLU A 344 -12.21 -31.77 20.14
N ILE A 345 -11.92 -30.52 19.79
CA ILE A 345 -12.64 -29.34 20.26
C ILE A 345 -13.96 -29.20 19.49
N GLU A 346 -15.06 -29.01 20.22
CA GLU A 346 -16.40 -28.88 19.64
C GLU A 346 -16.80 -27.43 19.34
N ASP A 347 -16.29 -26.47 20.12
CA ASP A 347 -16.56 -25.05 19.98
C ASP A 347 -16.12 -24.49 18.61
N GLU A 348 -16.92 -23.60 18.04
CA GLU A 348 -16.63 -23.01 16.73
C GLU A 348 -15.44 -22.03 16.78
N TYR A 349 -15.26 -21.30 17.87
CA TYR A 349 -14.24 -20.25 17.97
C TYR A 349 -13.17 -20.66 18.97
N ILE A 350 -11.94 -20.84 18.47
CA ILE A 350 -10.84 -21.40 19.24
C ILE A 350 -9.70 -20.39 19.29
N ILE A 351 -9.16 -20.15 20.48
CA ILE A 351 -7.88 -19.44 20.67
C ILE A 351 -6.84 -20.44 21.16
N VAL A 352 -5.74 -20.51 20.44
CA VAL A 352 -4.54 -21.23 20.86
C VAL A 352 -3.65 -20.24 21.61
N LEU A 353 -3.28 -20.58 22.84
CA LEU A 353 -2.41 -19.81 23.70
C LEU A 353 -1.36 -20.72 24.32
N LYS A 354 -0.17 -20.79 23.70
CA LYS A 354 0.93 -21.66 24.12
C LYS A 354 1.25 -21.46 25.61
N LYS A 355 1.60 -22.56 26.31
CA LYS A 355 1.97 -22.53 27.73
C LYS A 355 3.05 -21.46 28.00
N GLY A 356 2.80 -20.61 28.99
CA GLY A 356 3.70 -19.50 29.36
C GLY A 356 3.44 -18.17 28.65
N VAL A 357 2.62 -18.16 27.60
CA VAL A 357 2.22 -16.92 26.91
C VAL A 357 1.11 -16.22 27.71
N LYS A 358 1.25 -14.91 27.93
CA LYS A 358 0.23 -14.11 28.64
C LYS A 358 -0.62 -13.31 27.66
N LEU A 359 -1.94 -13.45 27.78
CA LEU A 359 -2.93 -12.75 26.97
C LEU A 359 -3.96 -12.07 27.88
N SER A 360 -4.33 -10.82 27.57
CA SER A 360 -5.35 -10.08 28.32
C SER A 360 -6.76 -10.32 27.77
N LYS A 361 -7.80 -10.11 28.59
CA LYS A 361 -9.20 -10.18 28.12
C LYS A 361 -9.46 -9.27 26.91
N LYS A 362 -8.96 -8.04 26.95
CA LYS A 362 -9.05 -7.13 25.80
C LYS A 362 -8.43 -7.74 24.54
N ALA A 363 -7.27 -8.38 24.65
CA ALA A 363 -6.62 -9.01 23.50
C ALA A 363 -7.39 -10.22 22.96
N VAL A 364 -8.09 -10.98 23.82
CA VAL A 364 -9.03 -12.02 23.40
C VAL A 364 -10.15 -11.43 22.54
N ASP A 365 -10.78 -10.33 22.98
CA ASP A 365 -11.83 -9.66 22.20
C ASP A 365 -11.32 -9.15 20.84
N GLU A 366 -10.09 -8.60 20.80
CA GLU A 366 -9.45 -8.12 19.57
C GLU A 366 -9.18 -9.27 18.57
N LEU A 367 -8.83 -10.47 19.04
CA LEU A 367 -8.67 -11.64 18.17
C LEU A 367 -10.03 -12.10 17.61
N CYS A 368 -11.02 -12.22 18.51
CA CYS A 368 -12.33 -12.75 18.16
C CYS A 368 -13.08 -11.87 17.16
N GLY A 369 -12.97 -10.54 17.28
CA GLY A 369 -13.65 -9.62 16.36
C GLY A 369 -13.40 -9.96 14.89
N TYR A 370 -12.16 -10.27 14.51
CA TYR A 370 -11.85 -10.59 13.11
C TYR A 370 -12.30 -12.00 12.67
N LEU A 371 -12.57 -12.93 13.59
CA LEU A 371 -13.16 -14.23 13.24
C LEU A 371 -14.65 -14.12 12.84
N THR A 372 -15.28 -12.95 12.98
CA THR A 372 -16.61 -12.68 12.41
C THR A 372 -16.58 -12.58 10.88
N GLN A 373 -15.40 -12.34 10.30
CA GLN A 373 -15.23 -12.18 8.87
C GLN A 373 -15.11 -13.55 8.20
N GLN A 374 -15.98 -13.83 7.23
CA GLN A 374 -16.13 -15.17 6.64
C GLN A 374 -14.89 -15.63 5.87
N ASP A 375 -14.12 -14.69 5.32
CA ASP A 375 -12.88 -14.93 4.60
C ASP A 375 -11.64 -14.97 5.51
N VAL A 376 -11.74 -14.62 6.80
CA VAL A 376 -10.61 -14.74 7.74
C VAL A 376 -10.52 -16.15 8.25
N GLY A 377 -9.43 -16.85 7.95
CA GLY A 377 -9.21 -18.19 8.45
C GLY A 377 -8.46 -18.22 9.79
N VAL A 378 -7.45 -17.36 9.96
CA VAL A 378 -6.63 -17.28 11.18
C VAL A 378 -6.33 -15.82 11.54
N VAL A 379 -6.39 -15.51 12.83
CA VAL A 379 -6.01 -14.20 13.41
C VAL A 379 -4.88 -14.41 14.42
N GLY A 380 -3.71 -13.82 14.18
CA GLY A 380 -2.60 -13.83 15.13
C GLY A 380 -2.52 -12.57 15.98
N ALA A 381 -1.94 -12.73 17.17
CA ALA A 381 -1.61 -11.62 18.06
C ALA A 381 -0.24 -11.00 17.70
N LEU A 382 -0.08 -9.71 18.00
CA LEU A 382 1.24 -9.07 18.07
C LEU A 382 1.99 -9.61 19.29
N LEU A 383 3.08 -10.32 19.05
CA LEU A 383 3.93 -10.87 20.11
C LEU A 383 4.91 -9.80 20.59
N VAL A 384 4.99 -9.60 21.91
CA VAL A 384 5.85 -8.60 22.54
C VAL A 384 6.60 -9.18 23.74
N SER A 385 7.83 -8.74 23.93
CA SER A 385 8.63 -9.02 25.12
C SER A 385 9.29 -7.71 25.56
N ASP A 386 9.14 -7.35 26.82
CA ASP A 386 9.56 -6.06 27.39
C ASP A 386 9.06 -4.84 26.58
N LYS A 387 10.00 -4.09 25.98
CA LYS A 387 9.73 -2.92 25.14
C LYS A 387 9.86 -3.24 23.64
N LYS A 388 9.95 -4.53 23.28
CA LYS A 388 10.28 -4.99 21.94
C LYS A 388 9.17 -5.83 21.32
N ILE A 389 8.99 -5.66 20.01
CA ILE A 389 8.18 -6.54 19.19
C ILE A 389 9.00 -7.81 18.93
N GLN A 390 8.32 -8.94 19.07
CA GLN A 390 8.87 -10.26 18.86
C GLN A 390 8.33 -10.84 17.56
N SER A 391 7.06 -10.61 17.24
CA SER A 391 6.49 -10.98 15.95
C SER A 391 5.25 -10.17 15.67
N ALA A 392 5.17 -9.60 14.47
CA ALA A 392 3.96 -9.07 13.86
C ALA A 392 3.50 -10.00 12.72
N GLY A 393 3.58 -11.32 12.95
CA GLY A 393 3.32 -12.35 11.95
C GLY A 393 4.59 -12.84 11.26
N LEU A 394 4.41 -13.78 10.33
CA LEU A 394 5.48 -14.45 9.61
C LEU A 394 5.41 -14.15 8.11
N THR A 395 6.59 -13.94 7.53
CA THR A 395 6.80 -13.73 6.09
C THR A 395 7.76 -14.76 5.52
N ILE A 396 7.60 -15.10 4.25
CA ILE A 396 8.61 -15.85 3.50
C ILE A 396 9.71 -14.88 3.07
N ASN A 397 10.97 -15.30 3.19
CA ASN A 397 12.11 -14.63 2.57
C ASN A 397 13.00 -15.70 1.93
N THR A 398 12.80 -15.93 0.62
CA THR A 398 13.54 -16.85 -0.26
C THR A 398 14.17 -18.05 0.47
N GLY A 399 13.35 -19.08 0.75
CA GLY A 399 13.80 -20.31 1.42
C GLY A 399 13.77 -20.26 2.96
N THR A 400 13.52 -19.10 3.56
CA THR A 400 13.42 -18.92 5.02
C THR A 400 12.08 -18.31 5.43
N ILE A 401 11.74 -18.40 6.72
CA ILE A 401 10.59 -17.74 7.33
C ILE A 401 11.08 -16.87 8.49
N ARG A 402 10.58 -15.63 8.56
CA ARG A 402 11.04 -14.62 9.51
C ARG A 402 9.90 -13.99 10.29
N ASN A 403 10.20 -13.60 11.52
CA ASN A 403 9.30 -12.78 12.34
C ASN A 403 9.33 -11.32 11.90
N VAL A 404 8.17 -10.83 11.46
CA VAL A 404 8.00 -9.46 10.98
C VAL A 404 8.18 -8.49 12.13
N CYS A 405 8.92 -7.40 11.90
CA CYS A 405 9.23 -6.36 12.91
C CYS A 405 9.96 -6.87 14.18
N HIS A 406 10.63 -8.03 14.14
CA HIS A 406 11.41 -8.51 15.30
C HIS A 406 12.46 -7.48 15.76
N GLY A 407 12.50 -7.19 17.06
CA GLY A 407 13.41 -6.20 17.66
C GLY A 407 12.96 -4.74 17.54
N TYR A 408 11.83 -4.47 16.85
CA TYR A 408 11.25 -3.13 16.77
C TYR A 408 10.77 -2.67 18.14
N ASP A 409 10.63 -1.36 18.33
CA ASP A 409 10.08 -0.84 19.58
C ASP A 409 8.58 -1.12 19.61
N ARG A 410 8.01 -1.52 20.75
CA ARG A 410 6.57 -1.79 20.87
C ARG A 410 5.67 -0.59 20.56
N LYS A 411 6.22 0.63 20.55
CA LYS A 411 5.53 1.86 20.14
C LYS A 411 5.69 2.19 18.66
N SER A 412 6.55 1.47 17.93
CA SER A 412 6.76 1.69 16.49
C SER A 412 5.44 1.63 15.74
N ASP A 413 5.32 2.46 14.71
CA ASP A 413 4.20 2.42 13.80
C ASP A 413 4.36 1.33 12.73
N GLY A 414 5.58 0.81 12.58
CA GLY A 414 5.92 -0.10 11.50
C GLY A 414 6.00 0.62 10.16
N TYR A 415 6.42 -0.12 9.14
CA TYR A 415 6.42 0.38 7.78
C TYR A 415 4.99 0.70 7.32
N MET A 416 4.76 1.87 6.72
CA MET A 416 3.43 2.34 6.30
C MET A 416 2.32 2.16 7.37
N HIS A 417 2.67 2.38 8.65
CA HIS A 417 1.77 2.25 9.79
C HIS A 417 1.15 0.84 10.00
N THR A 418 1.71 -0.21 9.41
CA THR A 418 1.21 -1.60 9.50
C THR A 418 1.02 -2.11 10.93
N LEU A 419 1.71 -1.56 11.93
CA LEU A 419 1.50 -1.91 13.34
C LEU A 419 0.34 -1.14 14.02
N LYS A 420 -0.46 -0.39 13.25
CA LYS A 420 -1.61 0.40 13.72
C LYS A 420 -2.95 -0.05 13.16
N TYR A 421 -2.96 -1.03 12.26
CA TYR A 421 -4.18 -1.62 11.70
C TYR A 421 -3.96 -3.10 11.43
N ALA A 422 -5.04 -3.87 11.31
CA ALA A 422 -4.93 -5.28 10.99
C ALA A 422 -4.47 -5.46 9.55
N HIS A 423 -3.54 -6.39 9.32
CA HIS A 423 -2.93 -6.59 8.01
C HIS A 423 -2.72 -8.06 7.72
N ASN A 424 -2.69 -8.39 6.42
CA ASN A 424 -2.39 -9.73 5.96
C ASN A 424 -0.92 -10.06 6.13
N VAL A 425 -0.67 -11.31 6.51
CA VAL A 425 0.67 -11.92 6.59
C VAL A 425 0.63 -13.28 5.92
N THR A 426 1.80 -13.92 5.77
CA THR A 426 1.84 -15.25 5.18
C THR A 426 1.44 -16.34 6.15
N ALA A 427 1.89 -16.24 7.39
CA ALA A 427 1.51 -17.15 8.46
C ALA A 427 1.56 -16.45 9.82
N VAL A 428 1.06 -17.14 10.85
CA VAL A 428 1.24 -16.76 12.26
C VAL A 428 2.05 -17.84 12.96
N GLY A 429 2.69 -17.50 14.08
CA GLY A 429 3.40 -18.48 14.91
C GLY A 429 2.46 -19.16 15.92
N GLU A 430 2.95 -20.24 16.53
CA GLU A 430 2.15 -21.09 17.43
C GLU A 430 1.83 -20.45 18.79
N SER A 431 2.48 -19.32 19.10
CA SER A 431 2.40 -18.70 20.43
C SER A 431 1.00 -18.21 20.79
N CYS A 432 0.31 -17.54 19.86
CA CYS A 432 -1.03 -17.03 20.09
C CYS A 432 -1.77 -16.70 18.79
N PHE A 433 -2.81 -17.48 18.49
CA PHE A 433 -3.69 -17.25 17.35
C PHE A 433 -5.11 -17.70 17.64
N ALA A 434 -6.06 -17.21 16.84
CA ALA A 434 -7.47 -17.58 16.87
C ALA A 434 -7.90 -18.14 15.52
N VAL A 435 -8.78 -19.12 15.52
CA VAL A 435 -9.23 -19.86 14.34
C VAL A 435 -10.69 -20.32 14.51
N ARG A 436 -11.36 -20.57 13.40
CA ARG A 436 -12.67 -21.23 13.37
C ARG A 436 -12.54 -22.74 13.21
N ARG A 437 -13.25 -23.53 14.01
CA ARG A 437 -13.30 -24.99 13.90
C ARG A 437 -13.80 -25.43 12.53
N SER A 438 -14.84 -24.79 12.01
CA SER A 438 -15.35 -25.04 10.65
C SER A 438 -14.24 -24.93 9.59
N VAL A 439 -13.32 -23.97 9.73
CA VAL A 439 -12.18 -23.79 8.82
C VAL A 439 -11.14 -24.89 9.01
N VAL A 440 -10.82 -25.25 10.27
CA VAL A 440 -9.92 -26.38 10.56
C VAL A 440 -10.44 -27.67 9.93
N LYS A 441 -11.72 -27.98 10.14
CA LYS A 441 -12.38 -29.17 9.57
C LYS A 441 -12.35 -29.16 8.04
N ARG A 442 -12.68 -28.02 7.42
CA ARG A 442 -12.66 -27.87 5.97
C ARG A 442 -11.30 -28.18 5.35
N LEU A 443 -10.22 -27.89 6.08
CA LEU A 443 -8.86 -28.13 5.64
C LEU A 443 -8.31 -29.52 6.01
N GLY A 444 -9.11 -30.38 6.63
CA GLY A 444 -8.65 -31.69 7.12
C GLY A 444 -7.65 -31.57 8.27
N GLY A 445 -7.73 -30.51 9.07
CA GLY A 445 -6.93 -30.39 10.28
C GLY A 445 -5.49 -29.94 10.09
N PHE A 446 -4.68 -30.23 11.11
CA PHE A 446 -3.26 -29.89 11.17
C PHE A 446 -2.40 -31.11 10.88
N ASP A 447 -1.28 -30.91 10.18
CA ASP A 447 -0.32 -31.98 9.92
C ASP A 447 0.49 -32.30 11.19
N LEU A 448 0.14 -33.39 11.87
CA LEU A 448 0.76 -33.80 13.13
C LEU A 448 2.20 -34.31 12.97
N THR A 449 2.64 -34.59 11.74
CA THR A 449 4.04 -34.95 11.45
C THR A 449 4.99 -33.75 11.56
N LEU A 450 4.44 -32.52 11.53
CA LEU A 450 5.16 -31.27 11.70
C LEU A 450 5.19 -30.83 13.16
N ASN A 451 6.28 -30.17 13.56
CA ASN A 451 6.45 -29.61 14.91
C ASN A 451 5.85 -28.19 15.01
N GLY A 452 5.61 -27.77 16.26
CA GLY A 452 5.15 -26.44 16.70
C GLY A 452 4.81 -25.43 15.60
N ASP A 453 5.74 -24.51 15.31
CA ASP A 453 5.54 -23.44 14.32
C ASP A 453 5.31 -23.98 12.90
N GLU A 454 6.01 -25.03 12.47
CA GLU A 454 5.83 -25.61 11.12
C GLU A 454 4.39 -26.07 10.88
N ARG A 455 3.75 -26.62 11.91
CA ARG A 455 2.37 -27.11 11.84
C ARG A 455 1.37 -25.99 11.55
N ILE A 456 1.47 -24.86 12.24
CA ILE A 456 0.58 -23.71 12.00
C ILE A 456 0.94 -22.97 10.71
N ILE A 457 2.22 -22.93 10.34
CA ILE A 457 2.63 -22.34 9.06
C ILE A 457 2.09 -23.17 7.90
N ASP A 458 2.20 -24.50 7.93
CA ASP A 458 1.61 -25.40 6.95
C ASP A 458 0.11 -25.16 6.79
N PHE A 459 -0.61 -25.10 7.92
CA PHE A 459 -2.03 -24.81 7.92
C PHE A 459 -2.33 -23.44 7.28
N CYS A 460 -1.60 -22.39 7.64
CA CYS A 460 -1.74 -21.06 7.03
C CYS A 460 -1.49 -21.08 5.51
N LEU A 461 -0.48 -21.82 5.05
CA LEU A 461 -0.16 -21.94 3.63
C LEU A 461 -1.28 -22.65 2.86
N ARG A 462 -1.81 -23.77 3.36
CA ARG A 462 -2.98 -24.45 2.78
C ARG A 462 -4.22 -23.56 2.79
N LEU A 463 -4.50 -22.92 3.92
CA LEU A 463 -5.66 -22.05 4.14
C LEU A 463 -5.76 -20.93 3.09
N ARG A 464 -4.62 -20.38 2.68
CA ARG A 464 -4.55 -19.38 1.62
C ARG A 464 -4.83 -19.95 0.23
N GLU A 465 -4.53 -21.22 -0.03
CA GLU A 465 -4.89 -21.87 -1.30
C GLU A 465 -6.42 -22.06 -1.41
N PHE A 466 -7.11 -22.14 -0.29
CA PHE A 466 -8.58 -22.12 -0.20
C PHE A 466 -9.20 -20.71 -0.19
N GLY A 467 -8.38 -19.66 -0.36
CA GLY A 467 -8.85 -18.28 -0.47
C GLY A 467 -9.09 -17.56 0.86
N TYR A 468 -8.72 -18.16 2.00
CA TYR A 468 -8.83 -17.50 3.29
C TYR A 468 -7.64 -16.56 3.57
N SER A 469 -7.92 -15.50 4.32
CA SER A 469 -6.95 -14.55 4.85
C SER A 469 -6.33 -15.04 6.16
N VAL A 470 -5.03 -14.78 6.30
CA VAL A 470 -4.28 -14.87 7.56
C VAL A 470 -3.90 -13.46 7.95
N ILE A 471 -4.35 -13.02 9.12
CA ILE A 471 -4.20 -11.63 9.54
C ILE A 471 -3.53 -11.51 10.91
N ILE A 472 -2.85 -10.40 11.12
CA ILE A 472 -2.39 -9.96 12.43
C ILE A 472 -3.26 -8.80 12.88
N ASN A 473 -3.73 -8.84 14.13
CA ASN A 473 -4.34 -7.67 14.77
C ASN A 473 -3.35 -7.07 15.78
N PRO A 474 -2.72 -5.91 15.50
CA PRO A 474 -1.75 -5.27 16.41
C PRO A 474 -2.30 -4.87 17.78
N TYR A 475 -3.62 -4.83 17.93
CA TYR A 475 -4.30 -4.53 19.20
C TYR A 475 -4.49 -5.77 20.09
N ALA A 476 -4.44 -6.98 19.51
CA ALA A 476 -4.31 -8.22 20.25
C ALA A 476 -2.84 -8.43 20.60
N ARG A 477 -2.44 -8.16 21.85
CA ARG A 477 -1.04 -8.29 22.30
C ARG A 477 -0.85 -9.48 23.23
N ALA A 478 0.09 -10.35 22.88
CA ALA A 478 0.50 -11.48 23.69
C ALA A 478 1.96 -11.31 24.15
N LYS A 479 2.24 -11.60 25.43
CA LYS A 479 3.60 -11.51 25.99
C LYS A 479 4.32 -12.85 25.87
N THR A 480 5.39 -12.89 25.10
CA THR A 480 6.25 -14.06 24.87
C THR A 480 7.53 -13.64 24.17
N THR A 481 8.54 -14.50 24.13
CA THR A 481 9.78 -14.31 23.35
C THR A 481 9.84 -15.38 22.26
N VAL A 482 10.28 -15.01 21.05
CA VAL A 482 10.46 -15.93 19.92
C VAL A 482 11.79 -15.65 19.22
N PRO A 483 12.42 -16.65 18.57
CA PRO A 483 13.62 -16.41 17.78
C PRO A 483 13.33 -15.47 16.61
N LYS A 484 14.37 -14.81 16.09
CA LYS A 484 14.22 -13.88 14.95
C LYS A 484 13.80 -14.61 13.66
N GLU A 485 14.44 -15.74 13.39
CA GLU A 485 14.18 -16.63 12.26
C GLU A 485 13.79 -18.00 12.76
N LEU A 486 13.01 -18.73 11.96
CA LEU A 486 12.61 -20.09 12.27
C LEU A 486 13.51 -21.09 11.53
N GLU A 487 14.01 -22.08 12.25
CA GLU A 487 14.72 -23.21 11.65
C GLU A 487 13.72 -24.22 11.12
N LEU A 488 13.60 -24.28 9.79
CA LEU A 488 12.69 -25.21 9.12
C LEU A 488 13.37 -26.55 8.83
N SER A 489 12.67 -27.63 9.14
CA SER A 489 13.03 -29.01 8.86
C SER A 489 13.16 -29.27 7.35
N LYS A 490 13.96 -30.29 7.00
CA LYS A 490 14.10 -30.74 5.60
C LYS A 490 12.74 -31.19 5.02
N HIS A 491 11.92 -31.86 5.84
CA HIS A 491 10.60 -32.33 5.45
C HIS A 491 9.68 -31.15 5.07
N PHE A 492 9.58 -30.13 5.93
CA PHE A 492 8.77 -28.94 5.65
C PHE A 492 9.24 -28.19 4.40
N LYS A 493 10.56 -27.98 4.26
CA LYS A 493 11.14 -27.32 3.08
C LYS A 493 10.83 -28.07 1.79
N SER A 494 10.89 -29.41 1.81
CA SER A 494 10.54 -30.24 0.67
C SER A 494 9.06 -30.09 0.30
N LYS A 495 8.15 -30.18 1.29
CA LYS A 495 6.71 -30.02 1.11
C LYS A 495 6.34 -28.68 0.46
N TRP A 496 7.01 -27.59 0.87
CA TRP A 496 6.68 -26.22 0.45
C TRP A 496 7.71 -25.57 -0.49
N VAL A 497 8.57 -26.35 -1.14
CA VAL A 497 9.70 -25.84 -1.96
C VAL A 497 9.27 -24.77 -2.97
N ARG A 498 8.15 -25.00 -3.68
CA ARG A 498 7.62 -24.06 -4.69
C ARG A 498 7.11 -22.75 -4.09
N LYS A 499 6.60 -22.76 -2.86
CA LYS A 499 6.12 -21.54 -2.18
C LYS A 499 7.27 -20.77 -1.56
N LEU A 500 8.19 -21.47 -0.89
CA LEU A 500 9.35 -20.88 -0.25
C LEU A 500 10.34 -20.26 -1.25
N ALA A 501 10.36 -20.73 -2.50
CA ALA A 501 11.16 -20.16 -3.58
C ALA A 501 10.61 -18.83 -4.13
N LYS A 502 9.36 -18.46 -3.80
CA LYS A 502 8.74 -17.22 -4.28
C LYS A 502 8.88 -16.11 -3.25
N LYS A 503 8.95 -14.86 -3.73
CA LYS A 503 8.84 -13.68 -2.89
C LYS A 503 7.48 -13.63 -2.20
N ASP A 504 7.45 -13.03 -1.01
CA ASP A 504 6.22 -12.88 -0.25
C ASP A 504 5.25 -11.92 -0.97
N LYS A 505 3.96 -12.24 -0.88
CA LYS A 505 2.89 -11.49 -1.54
C LYS A 505 2.47 -10.26 -0.74
N TRP A 506 2.66 -10.26 0.57
CA TRP A 506 2.12 -9.23 1.46
C TRP A 506 3.19 -8.27 1.95
N LEU A 507 4.40 -8.78 2.10
CA LEU A 507 5.52 -8.03 2.65
C LEU A 507 6.68 -8.09 1.65
N ARG A 508 7.31 -6.95 1.44
CA ARG A 508 8.37 -6.81 0.44
C ARG A 508 9.73 -7.05 1.10
N ASP A 509 10.58 -7.85 0.45
CA ASP A 509 11.95 -8.13 0.90
C ASP A 509 12.78 -6.84 1.02
N GLU A 510 12.40 -5.80 0.26
CA GLU A 510 13.02 -4.48 0.32
C GLU A 510 12.74 -3.76 1.67
N ILE A 511 11.78 -4.25 2.47
CA ILE A 511 11.37 -3.67 3.76
C ILE A 511 11.94 -4.47 4.95
N TYR A 512 11.93 -5.81 4.89
CA TYR A 512 12.13 -6.74 6.02
C TYR A 512 13.17 -7.82 5.73
#